data_AF-A0A444UUD3-F1
#
_entry.id   AF-A0A444UUD3-F1
#
_cell.length_a   1.000
_cell.length_b   1.000
_cell.length_c   1.000
_cell.angle_alpha   90.00
_cell.angle_beta   90.00
_cell.angle_gamma   90.00
#
_symmetry.space_group_name_H-M   'P 1'
#
loop_
_entity.id
_entity.type
_entity.pdbx_description
1 polymer ?
#
loop_
_entity_poly.entity_id
_entity_poly.type
_entity_poly.pdbx_seq_one_letter_code
_entity_poly.pdbx_strand_id
1 'polypeptide(L)'
;MAFNGTWQVYLQENIEEFLRAIYRARVTKGLPDVVAIMEDKSLCLTCFTSGDPSPEVFWMKNDREIVTGGQYNITKDNVGSTITINTVTTEDSGKYSVFARNKHGSETVSVTVSVYKHGETPKQGEVLI
;
A
#
# COMPACT_ATOMS: atom_id res chain seq x y z
N MET A 1 -17.94 48.43 13.40
CA MET A 1 -17.10 47.75 12.39
C MET A 1 -17.35 46.26 12.54
N ALA A 2 -18.25 45.70 11.73
CA ALA A 2 -18.52 44.26 11.71
C ALA A 2 -17.58 43.64 10.67
N PHE A 3 -16.63 42.83 11.10
CA PHE A 3 -15.84 42.03 10.16
C PHE A 3 -16.76 40.96 9.59
N ASN A 4 -17.10 41.10 8.31
CA ASN A 4 -17.96 40.20 7.55
C ASN A 4 -17.45 38.75 7.68
N GLY A 5 -18.32 37.87 8.18
CA GLY A 5 -18.06 36.44 8.42
C GLY A 5 -17.59 35.64 7.19
N THR A 6 -17.54 36.25 6.01
CA THR A 6 -16.97 35.67 4.78
C THR A 6 -15.48 35.37 4.91
N TRP A 7 -14.70 36.22 5.59
CA TRP A 7 -13.27 35.96 5.79
C TRP A 7 -12.98 34.88 6.83
N GLN A 8 -13.81 34.77 7.86
CA GLN A 8 -13.68 33.71 8.86
C GLN A 8 -14.02 32.34 8.29
N VAL A 9 -15.07 32.24 7.46
CA VAL A 9 -15.42 31.00 6.76
C VAL A 9 -14.31 30.60 5.76
N TYR A 10 -13.81 31.52 4.94
CA TYR A 10 -12.75 31.23 3.96
C TYR A 10 -11.43 30.80 4.63
N LEU A 11 -11.02 31.48 5.71
CA LEU A 11 -9.82 31.09 6.46
C LEU A 11 -9.97 29.72 7.12
N GLN A 12 -11.17 29.40 7.62
CA GLN A 12 -11.43 28.14 8.30
C GLN A 12 -11.53 26.95 7.34
N GLU A 13 -12.16 27.12 6.18
CA GLU A 13 -12.16 26.10 5.11
C GLU A 13 -10.74 25.81 4.60
N ASN A 14 -9.93 26.85 4.41
CA ASN A 14 -8.53 26.71 4.00
C ASN A 14 -7.67 26.01 5.07
N ILE A 15 -7.97 26.22 6.37
CA ILE A 15 -7.33 25.49 7.46
C ILE A 15 -7.77 24.03 7.45
N GLU A 16 -9.06 23.71 7.29
CA GLU A 16 -9.55 22.33 7.26
C GLU A 16 -8.98 21.54 6.07
N GLU A 17 -8.91 22.14 4.88
CA GLU A 17 -8.25 21.52 3.72
C GLU A 17 -6.76 21.28 3.96
N PHE A 18 -6.08 22.24 4.58
CA PHE A 18 -4.69 22.11 4.96
C PHE A 18 -4.46 21.00 6.00
N LEU A 19 -5.30 20.94 7.05
CA LEU A 19 -5.25 19.88 8.05
C LEU A 19 -5.55 18.51 7.41
N ARG A 20 -6.48 18.41 6.47
CA ARG A 20 -6.72 17.17 5.71
C ARG A 20 -5.48 16.74 4.93
N ALA A 21 -4.78 17.66 4.27
CA ALA A 21 -3.58 17.34 3.50
C ALA A 21 -2.40 16.87 4.37
N ILE A 22 -2.28 17.41 5.59
CA ILE A 22 -1.27 17.01 6.58
C ILE A 22 -1.60 15.66 7.19
N TYR A 23 -2.85 15.47 7.60
CA TYR A 23 -3.25 14.34 8.43
C TYR A 23 -3.77 13.13 7.64
N ARG A 24 -3.99 13.25 6.32
CA ARG A 24 -4.41 12.11 5.48
C ARG A 24 -3.47 10.93 5.56
N ALA A 25 -4.04 9.73 5.38
CA ALA A 25 -3.27 8.51 5.22
C ALA A 25 -2.32 8.64 4.02
N ARG A 26 -1.07 8.22 4.24
CA ARG A 26 -0.01 8.12 3.24
C ARG A 26 0.78 6.83 3.41
N VAL A 27 1.35 6.34 2.32
CA VAL A 27 2.31 5.26 2.25
C VAL A 27 3.71 5.88 2.16
N THR A 28 4.52 5.77 3.21
CA THR A 28 5.78 6.53 3.37
C THR A 28 7.00 5.83 2.80
N LYS A 29 6.98 4.50 2.79
CA LYS A 29 7.95 3.68 2.05
C LYS A 29 7.14 2.76 1.16
N GLY A 30 7.15 3.09 -0.13
CA GLY A 30 6.41 2.40 -1.16
C GLY A 30 6.98 1.02 -1.45
N LEU A 31 6.13 0.19 -2.04
CA LEU A 31 6.56 -1.05 -2.67
C LEU A 31 7.38 -0.70 -3.94
N PRO A 32 8.35 -1.54 -4.34
CA PRO A 32 8.99 -1.38 -5.64
C PRO A 32 7.95 -1.49 -6.77
N ASP A 33 8.28 -0.98 -7.96
CA ASP A 33 7.35 -1.05 -9.10
C ASP A 33 7.12 -2.50 -9.57
N VAL A 34 8.19 -3.29 -9.57
CA VAL A 34 8.19 -4.70 -10.01
C VAL A 34 9.06 -5.55 -9.09
N VAL A 35 8.58 -6.75 -8.79
CA VAL A 35 9.30 -7.81 -8.06
C VAL A 35 9.30 -9.07 -8.91
N ALA A 36 10.48 -9.59 -9.24
CA ALA A 36 10.63 -10.88 -9.88
C ALA A 36 11.18 -11.89 -8.88
N ILE A 37 10.52 -13.03 -8.74
CA ILE A 37 10.87 -14.07 -7.76
C ILE A 37 10.74 -15.45 -8.41
N MET A 38 11.56 -16.42 -8.00
CA MET A 38 11.40 -17.81 -8.45
C MET A 38 10.26 -18.50 -7.70
N GLU A 39 9.62 -19.48 -8.35
CA GLU A 39 8.73 -20.41 -7.65
C GLU A 39 9.44 -21.11 -6.49
N ASP A 40 8.65 -21.58 -5.53
CA ASP A 40 9.11 -22.22 -4.28
C ASP A 40 9.89 -21.31 -3.32
N LYS A 41 9.99 -20.01 -3.61
CA LYS A 41 10.54 -19.00 -2.70
C LYS A 41 9.46 -18.36 -1.83
N SER A 42 9.91 -17.66 -0.79
CA SER A 42 9.04 -16.87 0.07
C SER A 42 9.00 -15.42 -0.42
N LEU A 43 7.80 -14.90 -0.64
CA LEU A 43 7.57 -13.50 -0.98
C LEU A 43 7.16 -12.72 0.26
N CYS A 44 7.82 -11.59 0.48
CA CYS A 44 7.50 -10.67 1.56
C CYS A 44 7.36 -9.26 0.99
N LEU A 45 6.16 -8.68 1.08
CA LEU A 45 5.90 -7.31 0.68
C LEU A 45 5.55 -6.49 1.92
N THR A 46 6.36 -5.47 2.21
CA THR A 46 6.18 -4.58 3.36
C THR A 46 5.88 -3.18 2.89
N CYS A 47 4.86 -2.56 3.49
CA CYS A 47 4.54 -1.16 3.31
C CYS A 47 4.58 -0.44 4.65
N PHE A 48 4.91 0.85 4.63
CA PHE A 48 4.83 1.71 5.80
C PHE A 48 3.83 2.83 5.55
N THR A 49 3.08 3.20 6.58
CA THR A 49 2.03 4.22 6.48
C THR A 49 2.19 5.30 7.53
N SER A 50 1.78 6.53 7.19
CA SER A 50 1.64 7.64 8.12
C SER A 50 0.27 8.30 7.97
N GLY A 51 -0.15 9.01 9.00
CA GLY A 51 -1.44 9.69 9.06
C GLY A 51 -1.93 9.74 10.50
N ASP A 52 -2.75 10.74 10.82
CA ASP A 52 -3.38 10.86 12.13
C ASP A 52 -4.86 11.21 11.93
N PRO A 53 -5.82 10.33 12.27
CA PRO A 53 -5.66 9.03 12.94
C PRO A 53 -4.84 8.03 12.14
N SER A 54 -4.26 7.06 12.85
CA SER A 54 -3.47 5.96 12.26
C SER A 54 -4.26 5.27 11.14
N PRO A 55 -3.67 5.08 9.94
CA PRO A 55 -4.39 4.49 8.82
C PRO A 55 -4.80 3.02 9.03
N GLU A 56 -5.99 2.69 8.55
CA GLU A 56 -6.36 1.33 8.23
C GLU A 56 -5.65 0.91 6.93
N VAL A 57 -5.18 -0.33 6.86
CA VAL A 57 -4.35 -0.83 5.77
C VAL A 57 -4.94 -2.13 5.25
N PHE A 58 -5.16 -2.18 3.94
CA PHE A 58 -5.76 -3.32 3.25
C PHE A 58 -4.85 -3.76 2.11
N TRP A 59 -4.67 -5.07 1.94
CA TRP A 59 -3.90 -5.66 0.85
C TRP A 59 -4.86 -6.18 -0.22
N MET A 60 -4.48 -5.98 -1.48
CA MET A 60 -5.25 -6.40 -2.65
C MET A 60 -4.35 -7.18 -3.61
N LYS A 61 -4.85 -8.26 -4.21
CA LYS A 61 -4.25 -8.96 -5.36
C LYS A 61 -5.23 -8.89 -6.52
N ASN A 62 -4.83 -8.29 -7.64
CA ASN A 62 -5.67 -8.14 -8.83
C ASN A 62 -7.07 -7.60 -8.51
N ASP A 63 -7.09 -6.52 -7.70
CA ASP A 63 -8.30 -5.81 -7.26
C ASP A 63 -9.25 -6.65 -6.38
N ARG A 64 -8.78 -7.78 -5.83
CA ARG A 64 -9.46 -8.56 -4.79
C ARG A 64 -8.76 -8.41 -3.45
N GLU A 65 -9.53 -8.20 -2.39
CA GLU A 65 -8.99 -8.09 -1.04
C GLU A 65 -8.34 -9.39 -0.60
N ILE A 66 -7.15 -9.26 -0.01
CA ILE A 66 -6.43 -10.35 0.63
C ILE A 66 -6.69 -10.25 2.13
N VAL A 67 -7.17 -11.36 2.70
CA VAL A 67 -7.31 -11.53 4.14
C VAL A 67 -6.33 -12.59 4.60
N THR A 68 -5.88 -12.49 5.86
CA THR A 68 -5.05 -13.53 6.46
C THR A 68 -5.78 -14.87 6.43
N GLY A 69 -5.12 -15.91 5.92
CA GLY A 69 -5.68 -17.25 5.77
C GLY A 69 -5.16 -17.95 4.52
N GLY A 70 -5.19 -19.29 4.54
CA GLY A 70 -4.65 -20.11 3.45
C GLY A 70 -3.16 -19.85 3.26
N GLN A 71 -2.77 -19.35 2.10
CA GLN A 71 -1.38 -19.06 1.72
C GLN A 71 -0.88 -17.66 2.11
N TYR A 72 -1.77 -16.75 2.53
CA TYR A 72 -1.43 -15.36 2.85
C TYR A 72 -1.35 -15.15 4.36
N ASN A 73 -0.22 -14.64 4.83
CA ASN A 73 -0.05 -14.18 6.20
C ASN A 73 0.13 -12.66 6.21
N ILE A 74 -0.83 -11.92 6.77
CA ILE A 74 -0.70 -10.47 6.94
C ILE A 74 -0.37 -10.17 8.39
N THR A 75 0.74 -9.47 8.60
CA THR A 75 1.12 -8.87 9.88
C THR A 75 0.98 -7.36 9.79
N LYS A 76 0.51 -6.74 10.87
CA LYS A 76 0.36 -5.29 10.97
C LYS A 76 0.99 -4.82 12.27
N ASP A 77 1.79 -3.77 12.17
CA ASP A 77 2.29 -3.01 13.31
C ASP A 77 1.72 -1.57 13.28
N ASN A 78 2.16 -0.71 14.19
CA ASN A 78 1.63 0.65 14.32
C ASN A 78 1.96 1.57 13.13
N VAL A 79 2.98 1.24 12.34
CA VAL A 79 3.55 2.09 11.27
C VAL A 79 3.64 1.38 9.92
N GLY A 80 3.26 0.11 9.84
CA GLY A 80 3.39 -0.69 8.64
C GLY A 80 2.58 -1.97 8.64
N SER A 81 2.55 -2.60 7.48
CA SER A 81 1.94 -3.89 7.26
C SER A 81 2.79 -4.69 6.30
N THR A 82 2.86 -6.00 6.54
CA THR A 82 3.61 -6.94 5.73
C THR A 82 2.70 -8.09 5.35
N ILE A 83 2.69 -8.44 4.07
CA ILE A 83 2.12 -9.69 3.57
C ILE A 83 3.24 -10.67 3.23
N THR A 84 3.11 -11.90 3.71
CA THR A 84 4.04 -13.00 3.47
C THR A 84 3.32 -14.17 2.80
N ILE A 85 3.96 -14.71 1.75
CA ILE A 85 3.59 -15.94 1.06
C ILE A 85 4.79 -16.87 1.17
N ASN A 86 4.68 -17.97 1.93
CA ASN A 86 5.83 -18.81 2.26
C ASN A 86 6.42 -19.54 1.05
N THR A 87 5.58 -19.90 0.09
CA THR A 87 5.94 -20.68 -1.10
C THR A 87 5.11 -20.14 -2.25
N VAL A 88 5.71 -19.30 -3.08
CA VAL A 88 5.02 -18.71 -4.23
C VAL A 88 4.94 -19.69 -5.39
N THR A 89 3.81 -19.62 -6.09
CA THR A 89 3.58 -20.34 -7.34
C THR A 89 3.39 -19.35 -8.49
N THR A 90 3.39 -19.81 -9.74
CA THR A 90 3.10 -18.93 -10.89
C THR A 90 1.74 -18.22 -10.80
N GLU A 91 0.77 -18.80 -10.08
CA GLU A 91 -0.54 -18.20 -9.80
C GLU A 91 -0.47 -17.00 -8.84
N ASP A 92 0.66 -16.82 -8.15
CA ASP A 92 0.94 -15.68 -7.29
C ASP A 92 1.43 -14.45 -8.02
N SER A 93 1.68 -14.56 -9.32
CA SER A 93 1.91 -13.40 -10.17
C SER A 93 0.69 -12.49 -10.24
N GLY A 94 0.92 -11.18 -10.29
CA GLY A 94 -0.15 -10.20 -10.41
C GLY A 94 0.18 -8.84 -9.81
N LYS A 95 -0.80 -7.94 -9.84
CA LYS A 95 -0.70 -6.62 -9.22
C LYS A 95 -1.11 -6.74 -7.75
N TYR A 96 -0.17 -6.53 -6.85
CA TYR A 96 -0.45 -6.36 -5.44
C TYR A 96 -0.60 -4.87 -5.14
N SER A 97 -1.53 -4.50 -4.28
CA SER A 97 -1.74 -3.10 -3.90
C SER A 97 -2.02 -2.99 -2.42
N VAL A 98 -1.44 -1.96 -1.81
CA VAL A 98 -1.79 -1.53 -0.46
C VAL A 98 -2.73 -0.34 -0.56
N PHE A 99 -3.87 -0.42 0.13
CA PHE A 99 -4.79 0.68 0.31
C PHE A 99 -4.73 1.15 1.76
N ALA A 100 -4.27 2.37 1.98
CA ALA A 100 -4.22 3.01 3.29
C ALA A 100 -5.33 4.07 3.39
N ARG A 101 -6.13 4.05 4.45
CA ARG A 101 -7.25 4.99 4.63
C ARG A 101 -7.34 5.50 6.07
N ASN A 102 -7.63 6.79 6.22
CA ASN A 102 -8.12 7.38 7.45
C ASN A 102 -9.23 8.40 7.17
N LYS A 103 -9.73 9.09 8.21
CA LYS A 103 -10.82 10.07 8.08
C LYS A 103 -10.48 11.28 7.19
N HIS A 104 -9.19 11.57 7.00
CA HIS A 104 -8.71 12.71 6.23
C HIS A 104 -8.40 12.38 4.77
N GLY A 105 -8.26 11.09 4.43
CA GLY A 105 -8.09 10.65 3.04
C GLY A 105 -7.57 9.22 2.92
N SER A 106 -7.23 8.84 1.69
CA SER A 106 -6.64 7.54 1.38
C SER A 106 -5.50 7.65 0.38
N GLU A 107 -4.68 6.61 0.31
CA GLU A 107 -3.63 6.46 -0.68
C GLU A 107 -3.50 4.98 -1.07
N THR A 108 -3.22 4.73 -2.35
CA THR A 108 -3.00 3.39 -2.88
C THR A 108 -1.63 3.33 -3.55
N VAL A 109 -0.83 2.32 -3.20
CA VAL A 109 0.44 2.01 -3.87
C VAL A 109 0.41 0.58 -4.36
N SER A 110 0.96 0.32 -5.54
CA SER A 110 0.94 -1.00 -6.18
C SER A 110 2.32 -1.48 -6.58
N VAL A 111 2.50 -2.80 -6.59
CA VAL A 111 3.67 -3.52 -7.11
C VAL A 111 3.21 -4.63 -8.03
N THR A 112 3.95 -4.84 -9.12
CA THR A 112 3.75 -6.00 -9.98
C THR A 112 4.67 -7.13 -9.52
N VAL A 113 4.10 -8.28 -9.20
CA VAL A 113 4.86 -9.48 -8.85
C VAL A 113 4.86 -10.43 -10.05
N SER A 114 6.05 -10.85 -10.46
CA SER A 114 6.30 -11.83 -11.51
C SER A 114 6.97 -13.06 -10.89
N VAL A 115 6.27 -14.21 -10.86
CA VAL A 115 6.83 -15.47 -10.37
C VAL A 115 7.30 -16.32 -11.55
N TYR A 116 8.58 -16.70 -11.54
CA TYR A 116 9.26 -17.43 -12.62
C TYR A 116 9.48 -18.89 -12.26
N LYS A 117 9.23 -19.78 -13.23
CA LYS A 117 9.55 -21.21 -13.07
C LYS A 117 11.04 -21.46 -13.16
N HIS A 118 11.49 -22.60 -12.65
CA HIS A 118 12.89 -23.00 -12.80
C HIS A 118 13.33 -23.02 -14.29
N GLY A 119 14.37 -22.26 -14.61
CA GLY A 119 14.92 -22.16 -15.96
C GLY A 119 14.33 -21.04 -16.83
N GLU A 120 13.33 -20.29 -16.35
CA GLU A 120 12.86 -19.09 -17.02
C GLU A 120 13.78 -17.89 -16.76
N THR A 121 13.96 -17.04 -17.77
CA THR A 121 14.73 -15.79 -17.64
C THR A 121 13.79 -14.64 -17.30
N PRO A 122 14.09 -13.82 -16.28
CA PRO A 122 13.36 -12.58 -16.02
C PRO A 122 13.33 -11.66 -17.23
N LYS A 123 12.25 -10.89 -17.37
CA LYS A 123 12.16 -9.86 -18.41
C LYS A 123 13.22 -8.80 -18.19
N GLN A 124 13.65 -8.16 -19.29
CA GLN A 124 14.66 -7.11 -19.25
C GLN A 124 14.23 -5.97 -18.31
N GLY A 125 15.05 -5.70 -17.29
CA GLY A 125 14.79 -4.68 -16.26
C GLY A 125 14.21 -5.21 -14.95
N GLU A 126 13.87 -6.51 -14.87
CA GLU A 126 13.45 -7.15 -13.63
C GLU A 126 14.65 -7.78 -12.91
N VAL A 127 14.81 -7.47 -11.63
CA VAL A 127 15.83 -8.09 -10.77
C VAL A 127 15.17 -9.26 -10.05
N LEU A 128 15.74 -10.45 -10.23
CA LEU A 128 15.34 -11.65 -9.49
C LEU A 128 15.81 -11.51 -8.04
N ILE A 129 14.89 -11.63 -7.10
CA ILE A 129 15.17 -11.63 -5.65
C ILE A 129 15.08 -13.03 -5.03
#